data_AF-A0A661I6W8-F1
#
_entry.id   AF-A0A661I6W8-F1
#
_cell.length_a   1.000
_cell.length_b   1.000
_cell.length_c   1.000
_cell.angle_alpha   90.00
_cell.angle_beta   90.00
_cell.angle_gamma   90.00
#
_symmetry.space_group_name_H-M   'P 1'
#
loop_
_entity.id
_entity.type
_entity.pdbx_description
1 polymer ?
#
loop_
_entity_poly.entity_id
_entity_poly.type
_entity_poly.pdbx_seq_one_letter_code
_entity_poly.pdbx_strand_id
1 'polypeptide(L)'
;MDGKGKLTRREFFLNCTTAAGLIASLGTAVLYGLKFAIPPLRRPRYHKVYLSTADALKPGETLEFTDLQGKKALLVNMDGKFI
;
A
#
# COMPACT_ATOMS: atom_id res chain seq x y z
N MET A 1 -29.89 39.38 -22.98
CA MET A 1 -29.13 38.60 -21.99
C MET A 1 -29.69 38.93 -20.62
N ASP A 2 -30.82 38.32 -20.25
CA ASP A 2 -31.45 38.54 -18.94
C ASP A 2 -31.73 37.19 -18.30
N GLY A 3 -30.86 36.79 -17.37
CA GLY A 3 -30.94 35.49 -16.69
C GLY A 3 -30.48 35.53 -15.24
N LYS A 4 -30.46 36.72 -14.61
CA LYS A 4 -30.22 36.86 -13.16
C LYS A 4 -31.55 36.75 -12.39
N GLY A 5 -32.23 35.61 -12.55
CA GLY A 5 -33.42 35.29 -11.76
C GLY A 5 -33.00 34.89 -10.34
N LYS A 6 -33.57 35.55 -9.32
CA LYS A 6 -33.35 35.19 -7.91
C LYS A 6 -33.67 33.71 -7.70
N LEU A 7 -32.67 32.90 -7.37
CA LEU A 7 -32.84 31.50 -6.98
C LEU A 7 -33.88 31.41 -5.86
N THR A 8 -34.98 30.72 -6.11
CA THR A 8 -35.96 30.48 -5.05
C THR A 8 -35.38 29.53 -4.01
N ARG A 9 -35.82 29.65 -2.75
CA ARG A 9 -35.35 28.77 -1.66
C ARG A 9 -35.51 27.29 -2.02
N ARG A 10 -36.57 26.94 -2.74
CA ARG A 10 -36.84 25.58 -3.23
C ARG A 10 -35.80 25.12 -4.24
N GLU A 11 -35.47 25.93 -5.24
CA GLU A 11 -34.44 25.62 -6.25
C GLU A 11 -33.06 25.49 -5.62
N PHE A 12 -32.76 26.32 -4.62
CA PHE A 12 -31.53 26.19 -3.84
C PHE A 12 -31.43 24.82 -3.15
N PHE A 13 -32.46 24.42 -2.40
CA PHE A 13 -32.46 23.11 -1.75
C PHE A 13 -32.43 21.95 -2.76
N LEU A 14 -33.16 22.08 -3.88
CA LEU A 14 -33.15 21.08 -4.94
C LEU A 14 -31.72 20.90 -5.49
N ASN A 15 -31.04 22.00 -5.84
CA ASN A 15 -29.69 21.98 -6.37
C ASN A 15 -28.66 21.46 -5.35
N CYS A 16 -28.81 21.79 -4.07
CA CYS A 16 -27.94 21.24 -3.03
C CYS A 16 -28.13 19.72 -2.87
N THR A 17 -29.37 19.23 -2.88
CA THR A 17 -29.65 17.79 -2.74
C THR A 17 -29.17 16.99 -3.94
N THR A 18 -29.34 17.51 -5.16
CA THR A 18 -28.85 16.85 -6.37
C THR A 18 -27.33 16.85 -6.42
N ALA A 19 -26.67 17.96 -6.08
CA ALA A 19 -25.21 18.03 -6.00
C ALA A 19 -24.65 17.07 -4.94
N ALA A 20 -25.26 17.02 -3.75
CA ALA A 20 -24.84 16.10 -2.69
C ALA A 20 -25.02 14.63 -3.10
N GLY A 21 -26.14 14.29 -3.74
CA GLY A 21 -26.39 12.95 -4.26
C GLY A 21 -25.40 12.53 -5.34
N LEU A 22 -25.02 13.45 -6.23
CA LEU A 22 -24.04 13.21 -7.29
C LEU A 22 -22.63 13.02 -6.74
N ILE A 23 -22.24 13.84 -5.75
CA ILE A 23 -20.95 13.69 -5.05
C ILE A 23 -20.91 12.37 -4.29
N ALA A 24 -21.99 11.98 -3.62
CA ALA A 24 -22.05 10.72 -2.88
C ALA A 24 -21.93 9.51 -3.83
N SER A 25 -22.63 9.51 -4.96
CA SER A 25 -22.59 8.39 -5.91
C SER A 25 -21.26 8.29 -6.67
N LEU A 26 -20.76 9.39 -7.22
CA LEU A 26 -19.49 9.39 -7.95
C LEU A 26 -18.30 9.23 -7.01
N GLY A 27 -18.32 9.90 -5.85
CA GLY A 27 -17.26 9.83 -4.86
C GLY A 27 -17.09 8.42 -4.31
N THR A 28 -18.19 7.70 -4.03
CA THR A 28 -18.12 6.30 -3.60
C THR A 28 -17.60 5.40 -4.72
N ALA A 29 -18.09 5.54 -5.95
CA ALA A 29 -17.61 4.75 -7.08
C ALA A 29 -16.10 4.93 -7.32
N VAL A 30 -15.59 6.17 -7.25
CA VAL A 30 -14.17 6.47 -7.40
C VAL A 30 -13.34 5.88 -6.26
N LEU A 31 -13.79 5.98 -5.01
CA LEU A 31 -13.09 5.42 -3.86
C LEU A 31 -12.98 3.89 -3.94
N TYR A 32 -14.08 3.21 -4.31
CA TYR A 32 -14.05 1.77 -4.50
C TYR A 32 -13.18 1.38 -5.71
N GLY A 33 -13.30 2.12 -6.83
CA GLY A 33 -12.45 1.90 -8.00
C GLY A 33 -10.96 2.00 -7.67
N LEU A 34 -10.54 3.06 -6.97
CA LEU A 34 -9.15 3.24 -6.54
C LEU A 34 -8.69 2.14 -5.57
N LYS A 35 -9.56 1.72 -4.64
CA LYS A 35 -9.25 0.66 -3.68
C LYS A 35 -8.98 -0.69 -4.35
N PHE A 36 -9.64 -0.98 -5.47
CA PHE A 36 -9.43 -2.23 -6.23
C PHE A 36 -8.34 -2.10 -7.29
N ALA A 37 -8.14 -0.92 -7.87
CA ALA A 37 -7.08 -0.68 -8.85
C ALA A 37 -5.69 -0.60 -8.22
N ILE A 38 -5.58 -0.04 -7.00
CA ILE A 38 -4.31 0.10 -6.30
C ILE A 38 -4.09 -1.14 -5.43
N PRO A 39 -3.05 -1.96 -5.69
CA PRO A 39 -2.75 -3.09 -4.84
C PRO A 39 -2.51 -2.59 -3.40
N PRO A 40 -3.09 -3.23 -2.37
CA PRO A 40 -2.92 -2.79 -1.00
C PRO A 40 -1.43 -2.80 -0.65
N LEU A 41 -0.96 -1.71 -0.04
CA LEU A 41 0.40 -1.61 0.51
C LEU A 41 0.64 -2.79 1.47
N ARG A 42 1.32 -3.83 0.98
CA ARG A 42 1.75 -4.96 1.80
C ARG A 42 2.80 -4.42 2.76
N ARG A 43 2.45 -4.30 4.04
CA ARG A 43 3.44 -4.00 5.08
C ARG A 43 4.51 -5.11 5.04
N PRO A 44 5.81 -4.79 5.04
CA PRO A 44 6.84 -5.81 5.08
C PRO A 44 6.66 -6.59 6.40
N ARG A 45 6.25 -7.86 6.29
CA ARG A 45 6.28 -8.80 7.40
C ARG A 45 7.70 -9.33 7.48
N TYR A 46 8.44 -8.88 8.49
CA TYR A 46 9.76 -9.40 8.80
C TYR A 46 9.60 -10.72 9.55
N HIS A 47 10.16 -11.79 9.00
CA HIS A 47 10.29 -13.07 9.69
C HIS A 47 11.74 -13.23 10.13
N LYS A 48 11.95 -13.58 11.40
CA LYS A 48 13.29 -13.95 11.87
C LYS A 48 13.57 -15.37 11.40
N VAL A 49 14.58 -15.55 10.57
CA VAL A 49 15.04 -16.87 10.10
C VAL A 49 16.33 -17.21 10.84
N TYR A 50 16.38 -18.39 11.46
CA TYR A 50 17.58 -18.92 12.08
C TYR A 50 18.27 -19.84 11.07
N LEU A 51 19.45 -19.45 10.59
CA LEU A 51 20.10 -20.08 9.43
C LEU A 51 21.15 -21.13 9.82
N SER A 52 21.91 -20.88 10.87
CA SER A 52 22.83 -21.84 11.50
C SER A 52 23.46 -21.21 12.75
N THR A 53 24.22 -21.99 13.51
CA THR A 53 25.13 -21.49 14.56
C THR A 53 26.32 -20.77 13.94
N ALA A 54 26.78 -19.68 14.58
CA ALA A 54 27.88 -18.83 14.10
C ALA A 54 29.19 -19.59 13.80
N ASP A 55 29.38 -20.75 14.43
CA ASP A 55 30.56 -21.61 14.28
C ASP A 55 30.62 -22.38 12.95
N ALA A 56 29.50 -22.45 12.22
CA ALA A 56 29.42 -23.22 10.98
C ALA A 56 29.94 -22.46 9.74
N LEU A 57 30.09 -21.13 9.81
CA LEU A 57 30.61 -20.33 8.71
C LEU A 57 32.04 -19.88 9.02
N LYS A 58 33.01 -20.36 8.25
CA LYS A 58 34.38 -19.84 8.35
C LYS A 58 34.45 -18.42 7.78
N PRO A 59 35.42 -17.58 8.22
CA PRO A 59 35.65 -16.28 7.61
C PRO A 59 35.87 -16.41 6.10
N GLY A 60 35.15 -15.63 5.31
CA GLY A 60 35.20 -15.66 3.84
C GLY A 60 34.27 -16.68 3.16
N GLU A 61 33.60 -17.57 3.91
CA GLU A 61 32.56 -18.43 3.36
C GLU A 61 31.23 -17.68 3.23
N THR A 62 30.46 -18.06 2.21
CA THR A 62 29.13 -17.50 1.93
C THR A 62 28.09 -18.61 1.98
N LEU A 63 26.98 -18.36 2.67
CA LEU A 63 25.82 -19.26 2.69
C LEU A 63 24.70 -18.67 1.83
N GLU A 64 24.32 -19.37 0.77
CA GLU A 64 23.07 -19.04 0.08
C GLU A 64 21.90 -19.69 0.81
N PHE A 65 20.89 -18.90 1.16
CA PHE A 65 19.63 -19.44 1.67
C PHE A 65 18.43 -18.82 0.94
N THR A 66 17.33 -19.56 0.93
CA THR A 66 16.06 -19.06 0.40
C THR A 66 15.18 -18.66 1.58
N ASP A 67 14.80 -17.39 1.64
CA ASP A 67 13.86 -16.87 2.63
C ASP A 67 12.48 -17.54 2.45
N LEU A 68 11.65 -17.48 3.49
CA LEU A 68 10.27 -17.97 3.48
C LEU A 68 9.39 -17.28 2.42
N GLN A 69 9.89 -16.22 1.79
CA GLN A 69 9.26 -15.50 0.69
C GLN A 69 9.79 -15.94 -0.69
N GLY A 70 10.62 -16.98 -0.77
CA GLY A 70 11.20 -17.49 -2.02
C GLY A 70 12.33 -16.64 -2.59
N LYS A 71 12.80 -15.62 -1.85
CA LYS A 71 13.93 -14.78 -2.25
C LYS A 71 15.24 -15.40 -1.81
N LYS A 72 16.24 -15.37 -2.67
CA LYS A 72 17.60 -15.78 -2.32
C LYS A 72 18.30 -14.65 -1.56
N ALA A 73 18.92 -15.00 -0.43
CA ALA A 73 19.77 -14.12 0.35
C ALA A 73 21.12 -14.81 0.58
N LEU A 74 22.15 -13.98 0.68
CA LEU A 74 23.54 -14.40 0.89
C LEU A 74 23.95 -13.94 2.27
N LEU A 75 24.38 -14.87 3.11
CA LEU A 75 25.01 -14.57 4.40
C LEU A 75 26.53 -14.62 4.20
N VAL A 76 27.24 -13.54 4.48
CA VAL A 76 28.71 -13.48 4.32
C VAL A 76 29.36 -13.26 5.69
N ASN A 77 30.29 -14.13 6.08
CA ASN A 77 31.09 -13.95 7.28
C ASN A 77 32.38 -13.16 6.95
N MET A 78 32.42 -11.88 7.32
CA MET A 78 33.61 -11.03 7.24
C MET A 78 34.28 -10.93 8.61
N ASP A 79 35.18 -11.86 8.92
CA ASP A 79 35.98 -11.90 10.16
C ASP A 79 35.15 -11.70 11.45
N GLY A 80 34.09 -12.52 11.60
CA GLY A 80 33.23 -12.49 12.79
C GLY A 80 32.12 -11.43 12.76
N LYS A 81 31.99 -10.69 11.64
CA LYS A 81 30.81 -9.87 11.33
C LYS A 81 29.98 -10.56 10.24
N PHE A 82 28.73 -10.89 10.59
CA PHE A 82 27.74 -11.44 9.66
C PHE A 82 26.95 -10.30 9.03
N ILE A 83 26.91 -10.25 7.70
CA ILE A 83 26.10 -9.31 6.89
C ILE A 83 25.09 -10.11 6.10
#